data_AF-A0A7C5DQD6-F1
#
_entry.id   AF-A0A7C5DQD6-F1
#
_cell.length_a   1.000
_cell.length_b   1.000
_cell.length_c   1.000
_cell.angle_alpha   90.00
_cell.angle_beta   90.00
_cell.angle_gamma   90.00
#
_symmetry.space_group_name_H-M   'P 1'
#
loop_
_entity.id
_entity.type
_entity.pdbx_description
1 polymer ?
#
loop_
_entity_poly.entity_id
_entity_poly.type
_entity_poly.pdbx_seq_one_letter_code
_entity_poly.pdbx_strand_id
1 'polypeptide(L)' 'MADYAFRGRLILVRVLATPRGTREIVEHPGAVAIVVRDAEGRVLLVRQLREAVGKALWEIPAGKLEPGEAPGEAA' A
#
# COMPACT_ATOMS: atom_id res chain seq x y z
N MET A 1 -6.23 23.94 -10.59
CA MET A 1 -6.74 22.60 -10.19
C MET A 1 -5.61 21.61 -10.43
N ALA A 2 -5.43 20.60 -9.59
CA ALA A 2 -4.45 19.56 -9.86
C ALA A 2 -4.94 18.67 -11.01
N ASP A 3 -4.07 18.40 -11.99
CA ASP A 3 -4.39 17.51 -13.11
C ASP A 3 -4.20 16.05 -12.70
N TYR A 4 -5.19 15.22 -13.02
CA TYR A 4 -5.15 13.78 -12.77
C TYR A 4 -5.33 13.05 -14.09
N ALA A 5 -4.39 12.16 -14.41
CA ALA A 5 -4.47 11.28 -15.58
C ALA A 5 -5.47 10.13 -15.35
N PHE A 6 -5.67 9.73 -14.09
CA PHE A 6 -6.58 8.64 -13.72
C PHE A 6 -7.15 8.84 -12.31
N ARG A 7 -8.42 8.44 -12.13
CA ARG A 7 -9.10 8.40 -10.83
C ARG A 7 -9.81 7.05 -10.68
N GLY A 8 -9.22 6.15 -9.93
CA GLY A 8 -9.78 4.83 -9.65
C GLY A 8 -10.49 4.77 -8.31
N ARG A 9 -10.91 3.55 -7.93
CA ARG A 9 -11.53 3.28 -6.63
C ARG A 9 -10.56 3.39 -5.46
N LEU A 10 -9.31 2.94 -5.65
CA LEU A 10 -8.29 2.90 -4.57
C LEU A 10 -7.12 3.86 -4.81
N ILE A 11 -6.73 4.06 -6.07
CA ILE A 11 -5.57 4.88 -6.43
C ILE A 11 -5.99 6.03 -7.33
N LEU A 12 -5.27 7.14 -7.19
CA LEU A 12 -5.30 8.27 -8.10
C LEU A 12 -3.94 8.38 -8.79
N VAL A 13 -3.93 8.89 -10.01
CA VAL A 13 -2.68 9.22 -10.72
C VAL A 13 -2.67 10.72 -10.97
N ARG A 14 -1.92 11.45 -10.14
CA ARG A 14 -1.77 12.91 -10.26
C ARG A 14 -0.60 13.23 -11.18
N VAL A 15 -0.82 14.18 -12.09
CA VAL A 15 0.21 14.71 -12.99
C VAL A 15 0.83 15.94 -12.34
N LEU A 16 2.14 15.93 -12.12
CA LEU A 16 2.90 17.00 -11.50
C LEU A 16 3.95 17.54 -12.48
N ALA A 17 3.88 18.84 -12.77
CA ALA A 17 4.95 19.54 -13.46
C ALA A 17 6.15 19.72 -12.51
N THR A 18 7.34 19.34 -12.95
CA THR A 18 8.60 19.54 -12.23
C THR A 18 9.58 20.30 -13.12
N PRO A 19 10.67 20.87 -12.57
CA PRO A 19 11.73 21.47 -13.38
C PRO A 19 12.40 20.50 -14.38
N ARG A 20 12.20 19.18 -14.21
CA ARG A 20 12.72 18.11 -15.06
C ARG A 20 11.62 17.46 -15.92
N GLY A 21 10.57 18.21 -16.23
CA GLY A 21 9.40 17.75 -16.98
C GLY A 21 8.29 17.17 -16.09
N THR A 22 7.39 16.41 -16.69
CA THR A 22 6.19 15.92 -16.03
C THR A 22 6.43 14.61 -15.28
N ARG A 23 5.74 14.41 -14.15
CA ARG A 23 5.72 13.15 -13.38
C ARG A 23 4.28 12.72 -13.11
N GLU A 24 4.04 11.42 -13.19
CA GLU A 24 2.81 10.80 -12.72
C GLU A 24 3.06 10.22 -11.32
N ILE A 25 2.25 10.62 -10.35
CA ILE A 25 2.35 10.21 -8.96
C ILE A 25 1.13 9.36 -8.62
N VAL A 26 1.36 8.11 -8.24
CA VAL A 26 0.32 7.23 -7.71
C VAL A 26 0.06 7.59 -6.25
N GLU A 27 -1.14 8.03 -5.96
CA GLU A 27 -1.60 8.32 -4.61
C GLU A 27 -2.39 7.13 -4.09
N HIS A 28 -2.00 6.61 -2.92
CA HIS A 28 -2.59 5.47 -2.23
C HIS A 28 -2.78 5.86 -0.75
N PRO A 29 -3.82 5.38 -0.04
CA PRO A 29 -4.09 5.74 1.36
C PRO A 29 -3.00 5.37 2.39
N GLY A 30 -1.89 4.80 1.96
CA GLY A 30 -0.91 4.18 2.85
C GLY A 30 -1.33 2.79 3.33
N ALA A 31 -0.43 2.14 4.06
CA ALA A 31 -0.59 0.80 4.61
C ALA A 31 0.39 0.59 5.76
N VAL A 32 0.08 -0.38 6.61
CA VAL A 32 0.96 -0.89 7.68
C VAL A 32 1.30 -2.35 7.44
N ALA A 33 2.42 -2.79 8.00
CA ALA A 33 2.85 -4.17 7.96
C ALA A 33 3.59 -4.52 9.26
N ILE A 34 3.45 -5.75 9.74
CA ILE A 34 3.89 -6.15 11.08
C ILE A 34 4.72 -7.41 11.02
N VAL A 35 5.87 -7.38 11.69
CA VAL A 35 6.68 -8.57 11.92
C VAL A 35 6.33 -9.14 13.29
N VAL A 36 5.44 -10.14 13.31
CA VAL A 36 5.09 -10.84 14.54
C VAL A 36 6.09 -11.98 14.77
N ARG A 37 6.70 -12.01 15.96
CA ARG A 37 7.63 -13.06 16.37
C ARG A 37 7.09 -13.79 17.60
N ASP A 38 7.18 -15.12 17.59
CA ASP A 38 6.86 -15.92 18.76
C ASP A 38 8.07 -16.09 19.70
N ALA A 39 7.88 -16.84 20.80
CA ALA A 39 8.89 -17.05 21.82
C ALA A 39 10.12 -17.83 21.29
N GLU A 40 9.93 -18.66 20.27
CA GLU A 40 11.00 -19.39 19.59
C GLU A 40 11.68 -18.56 18.48
N GLY A 41 11.21 -17.33 18.25
CA GLY A 41 11.76 -16.40 17.28
C GLY A 41 11.30 -16.62 15.84
N ARG A 42 10.31 -17.48 15.59
CA ARG A 42 9.70 -17.69 14.26
C ARG A 42 8.85 -16.48 13.89
N VAL A 43 8.71 -16.21 12.58
CA VAL A 43 7.92 -15.07 12.06
C VAL A 43 6.59 -15.57 11.51
N LEU A 44 5.49 -14.91 11.90
CA LEU A 44 4.19 -15.16 11.30
C LEU A 44 4.15 -14.63 9.87
N LEU A 45 3.79 -15.50 8.92
CA LEU A 45 3.53 -15.13 7.54
C LEU A 45 2.12 -15.57 7.15
N VAL A 46 1.53 -14.83 6.21
CA VAL A 46 0.29 -15.20 5.52
C VAL A 46 0.61 -15.58 4.08
N ARG A 47 -0.22 -16.45 3.50
CA ARG A 47 -0.15 -16.79 2.08
C ARG A 47 -1.38 -16.24 1.37
N GLN A 48 -1.21 -15.17 0.61
CA GLN A 48 -2.32 -14.43 0.00
C GLN A 48 -2.18 -14.40 -1.53
N LEU A 49 -3.27 -14.65 -2.26
CA LEU A 49 -3.35 -14.44 -3.70
C LEU A 49 -3.23 -12.94 -4.00
N ARG A 50 -2.29 -12.56 -4.87
CA ARG A 50 -2.19 -11.19 -5.39
C ARG A 50 -2.61 -11.20 -6.86
N GLU A 51 -3.77 -10.63 -7.17
CA GLU A 51 -4.32 -10.56 -8.53
C GLU A 51 -3.34 -9.88 -9.49
N ALA A 52 -2.65 -8.83 -9.02
CA ALA A 52 -1.64 -8.11 -9.80
C ALA A 52 -0.46 -8.99 -10.29
N VAL A 53 -0.18 -10.10 -9.60
CA VAL A 53 0.91 -11.04 -9.92
C VAL A 53 0.37 -12.41 -10.36
N GLY A 54 -0.94 -12.66 -10.21
CA GLY A 54 -1.61 -13.90 -10.60
C GLY A 54 -1.22 -15.13 -9.77
N LYS A 55 -0.63 -14.96 -8.58
CA LYS A 55 -0.21 -16.09 -7.72
C LYS A 55 -0.25 -15.73 -6.23
N ALA A 56 -0.24 -16.76 -5.39
CA ALA A 56 -0.16 -16.61 -3.95
C ALA A 56 1.28 -16.32 -3.49
N LEU A 57 1.47 -15.24 -2.74
CA LEU A 57 2.75 -14.82 -2.17
C LEU A 57 2.77 -15.06 -0.66
N TRP A 58 3.96 -15.34 -0.13
CA TRP A 58 4.21 -15.29 1.31
C TRP A 58 4.53 -13.86 1.71
N GLU A 59 3.78 -13.34 2.67
CA GLU A 59 3.85 -11.94 3.11
C GLU A 59 3.75 -11.88 4.64
N ILE A 60 4.27 -10.81 5.23
CA ILE A 60 3.93 -10.47 6.61
C ILE A 60 2.48 -9.93 6.67
N PRO A 61 1.78 -10.07 7.81
CA PRO A 61 0.49 -9.41 8.00
C PRO A 61 0.59 -7.91 7.68
N ALA A 62 -0.34 -7.42 6.86
CA ALA A 62 -0.37 -6.05 6.40
C ALA A 62 -1.80 -5.61 6.06
N GLY A 63 -2.08 -4.32 6.22
CA GLY A 63 -3.39 -3.71 6.01
C GLY A 63 -3.25 -2.31 5.42
N LYS A 64 -4.27 -1.86 4.68
CA LYS A 64 -4.33 -0.46 4.23
C LYS A 64 -4.87 0.40 5.38
N LEU A 65 -4.52 1.67 5.40
CA LEU A 65 -5.14 2.60 6.33
C LEU A 65 -6.56 2.94 5.88
N GLU A 66 -7.49 2.94 6.83
CA GLU A 66 -8.83 3.49 6.64
C GLU A 66 -8.85 5.01 6.90
N PRO A 67 -9.85 5.76 6.38
CA PRO A 67 -9.91 7.20 6.57
C PRO A 67 -9.94 7.61 8.04
N GLY A 68 -8.92 8.36 8.48
CA GLY A 68 -8.80 8.87 9.84
C GLY A 68 -8.12 7.91 10.82
N GLU A 69 -7.75 6.70 10.39
CA GLU A 69 -7.07 5.70 11.21
C GLU A 69 -5.60 6.07 11.45
N ALA A 70 -5.16 5.97 12.72
CA ALA A 70 -3.73 6.12 13.02
C ALA A 70 -2.99 4.81 12.69
N PRO A 71 -1.73 4.86 12.21
CA PRO A 71 -0.98 3.64 11.86
C PRO A 71 -0.86 2.60 12.99
N GLY A 72 -0.87 3.03 14.25
CA GLY A 72 -0.84 2.12 15.39
C GLY A 72 -2.16 1.39 15.67
N GLU A 73 -3.29 1.92 15.18
CA GLU A 73 -4.61 1.29 15.29
C GLU A 73 -4.81 0.24 14.20
N ALA A 74 -4.25 0.51 13.02
CA ALA A 74 -4.29 -0.39 11.86
C ALA A 74 -3.40 -1.64 12.01
N ALA A 75 -2.46 -1.60 12.97
CA ALA A 75 -1.45 -2.64 13.19
C ALA A 75 -1.95 -3.69 14.19
#